data_AF-M6V8V3-F1
#
_entry.id   AF-M6V8V3-F1
#
_cell.length_a   1.000
_cell.length_b   1.000
_cell.length_c   1.000
_cell.angle_alpha   90.00
_cell.angle_beta   90.00
_cell.angle_gamma   90.00
#
_symmetry.space_group_name_H-M   'P 1'
#
loop_
_entity.id
_entity.type
_entity.pdbx_description
1 polymer ?
#
loop_
_entity_poly.entity_id
_entity_poly.type
_entity_poly.pdbx_seq_one_letter_code
_entity_poly.pdbx_strand_id
1 'polypeptide(L)' 'MWMNRRSAIEPIISHLKHDHNMIQNFLKGKEGDRINVIFAVAGFNFSKLIRAFFVLFLIVSSLIFFRDD' A
#
# COMPACT_ATOMS: atom_id res chain seq x y z
N MET A 1 -10.74 21.40 7.67
CA MET A 1 -10.84 20.21 6.78
C MET A 1 -9.49 19.55 6.40
N TRP A 2 -8.32 20.13 6.71
CA TRP A 2 -7.02 19.49 6.45
C TRP A 2 -6.59 18.47 7.53
N MET A 3 -6.90 18.77 8.81
CA MET A 3 -6.59 17.89 9.95
C MET A 3 -7.29 16.52 9.87
N ASN A 4 -8.52 16.45 9.37
CA ASN A 4 -9.28 15.19 9.25
C ASN A 4 -8.62 14.18 8.30
N ARG A 5 -7.89 14.65 7.28
CA ARG A 5 -7.16 13.77 6.36
C ARG A 5 -5.88 13.24 7.00
N ARG A 6 -5.15 14.06 7.77
CA ARG A 6 -3.97 13.61 8.53
C ARG A 6 -4.34 12.57 9.59
N SER A 7 -5.42 12.80 10.34
CA SER A 7 -5.89 11.87 11.36
C SER A 7 -6.23 10.47 10.80
N ALA A 8 -6.66 10.37 9.54
CA ALA A 8 -6.89 9.08 8.87
C ALA A 8 -5.59 8.41 8.37
N ILE A 9 -4.54 9.17 8.11
CA ILE A 9 -3.27 8.69 7.54
C ILE A 9 -2.27 8.30 8.64
N GLU A 10 -2.23 9.04 9.74
CA GLU A 10 -1.36 8.77 10.90
C GLU A 10 -1.44 7.34 11.44
N PRO A 11 -2.63 6.73 11.65
CA PRO A 11 -2.72 5.34 12.09
C PRO A 11 -2.21 4.34 11.04
N ILE A 12 -2.34 4.65 9.75
CA ILE A 12 -1.79 3.81 8.66
C ILE A 12 -0.27 3.89 8.66
N ILE A 13 0.31 5.09 8.83
CA ILE A 13 1.76 5.29 8.96
C ILE A 13 2.28 4.59 10.22
N SER A 14 1.54 4.66 11.32
CA SER A 14 1.91 4.00 12.59
C SER A 14 1.94 2.49 12.44
N HIS A 15 0.92 1.87 11.85
CA HIS A 15 0.91 0.43 11.55
C HIS A 15 2.04 0.06 10.59
N LEU A 16 2.25 0.82 9.51
CA LEU A 16 3.36 0.58 8.57
C LEU A 16 4.73 0.60 9.27
N LYS A 17 4.93 1.50 10.23
CA LYS A 17 6.17 1.54 11.02
C LYS A 17 6.35 0.30 11.90
N HIS A 18 5.27 -0.16 12.54
CA HIS A 18 5.33 -1.22 13.55
C HIS A 18 5.30 -2.63 12.95
N ASP A 19 4.52 -2.86 11.89
CA ASP A 19 4.27 -4.20 11.33
C ASP A 19 5.26 -4.59 10.23
N HIS A 20 5.85 -3.63 9.52
CA HIS A 20 6.70 -3.90 8.36
C HIS A 20 8.20 -3.70 8.60
N ASN A 21 8.67 -3.72 9.85
CA ASN A 21 10.09 -3.50 10.21
C ASN A 21 10.68 -2.23 9.56
N MET A 22 9.85 -1.22 9.34
CA MET A 22 10.21 0.01 8.64
C MET A 22 11.17 0.89 9.46
N ILE A 23 11.40 0.53 10.73
CA ILE A 23 12.20 1.27 11.70
C ILE A 23 13.71 1.00 11.53
N GLN A 24 14.12 -0.19 11.06
CA GLN A 24 15.53 -0.54 10.90
C GLN A 24 15.82 -1.50 9.74
N ASN A 25 16.69 -1.05 8.84
CA ASN A 25 17.38 -1.86 7.84
C ASN A 25 18.80 -2.17 8.34
N PHE A 26 19.04 -3.43 8.71
CA PHE A 26 20.31 -3.89 9.30
C PHE A 26 21.50 -3.95 8.31
N LEU A 27 21.26 -3.65 7.02
CA LEU A 27 22.28 -3.81 5.97
C LEU A 27 23.08 -2.54 5.65
N LYS A 28 22.53 -1.34 5.91
CA LYS A 28 23.17 -0.04 5.53
C LYS A 28 23.04 1.08 6.57
N GLY A 29 22.59 0.77 7.78
CA GLY A 29 22.34 1.78 8.82
C GLY A 29 21.37 2.88 8.34
N LYS A 30 21.60 4.13 8.74
CA LYS A 30 20.68 5.26 8.51
C LYS A 30 20.30 5.50 7.05
N GLU A 31 21.20 5.22 6.11
CA GLU A 31 20.90 5.35 4.67
C GLU A 31 19.98 4.22 4.19
N GLY A 32 20.24 3.00 4.67
CA GLY A 32 19.38 1.84 4.44
C GLY A 32 17.98 2.03 5.00
N ASP A 33 17.85 2.67 6.17
CA ASP A 33 16.57 2.97 6.81
C ASP A 33 15.72 3.90 5.94
N ARG A 34 16.34 4.96 5.39
CA ARG A 34 15.67 5.93 4.51
C ARG A 34 15.15 5.27 3.23
N ILE A 35 15.97 4.42 2.62
CA ILE A 35 15.58 3.69 1.40
C ILE A 35 14.46 2.69 1.71
N ASN A 36 14.55 1.96 2.83
CA ASN A 36 13.53 1.01 3.26
C ASN A 36 12.17 1.69 3.48
N VAL A 37 12.17 2.88 4.09
CA VAL A 37 10.97 3.70 4.27
C VAL A 37 10.32 4.04 2.92
N ILE A 38 11.10 4.49 1.94
CA ILE A 38 10.59 4.86 0.61
C ILE A 38 9.98 3.64 -0.09
N PHE A 39 10.67 2.50 -0.08
CA PHE A 39 10.19 1.27 -0.70
C PHE A 39 8.97 0.69 0.01
N ALA A 40 8.91 0.74 1.35
CA ALA A 40 7.74 0.30 2.11
C ALA A 40 6.49 1.12 1.77
N VAL A 41 6.63 2.45 1.69
CA VAL A 41 5.53 3.34 1.29
C VAL A 41 5.12 3.09 -0.17
N ALA A 42 6.08 2.93 -1.08
CA ALA A 42 5.80 2.61 -2.48
C ALA A 42 5.08 1.26 -2.62
N GLY A 43 5.56 0.22 -1.94
CA GLY A 43 4.96 -1.12 -1.92
C GLY A 43 3.54 -1.13 -1.35
N PHE A 44 3.28 -0.34 -0.30
CA PHE A 44 1.94 -0.15 0.24
C PHE A 44 0.99 0.50 -0.79
N ASN A 45 1.49 1.50 -1.54
CA ASN A 45 0.70 2.13 -2.60
C ASN A 45 0.44 1.18 -3.78
N PHE A 46 1.45 0.43 -4.22
CA PHE A 46 1.28 -0.59 -5.26
C PHE A 46 0.30 -1.69 -4.85
N SER A 47 0.30 -2.10 -3.58
CA SER A 47 -0.66 -3.07 -3.07
C SER A 47 -2.11 -2.60 -3.21
N LYS A 48 -2.38 -1.29 -3.05
CA LYS A 48 -3.72 -0.72 -3.30
C LYS A 48 -4.09 -0.75 -4.77
N LEU A 49 -3.15 -0.39 -5.65
CA LEU A 49 -3.35 -0.43 -7.10
C LEU A 49 -3.62 -1.86 -7.59
N ILE A 50 -2.83 -2.84 -7.12
CA ILE A 50 -3.02 -4.26 -7.48
C ILE A 50 -4.40 -4.74 -7.03
N ARG A 51 -4.84 -4.41 -5.81
CA ARG A 51 -6.21 -4.75 -5.36
C ARG A 51 -7.27 -4.11 -6.24
N ALA A 52 -7.12 -2.85 -6.64
CA ALA A 52 -8.06 -2.17 -7.52
C ALA A 52 -8.11 -2.83 -8.91
N PHE A 53 -6.96 -3.14 -9.50
CA PHE A 53 -6.88 -3.85 -10.78
C PHE A 53 -7.47 -5.26 -10.70
N PHE A 54 -7.25 -5.98 -9.59
CA PHE A 54 -7.81 -7.30 -9.38
C PHE A 54 -9.35 -7.26 -9.31
N VAL A 55 -9.92 -6.30 -8.57
CA VAL A 55 -11.37 -6.10 -8.51
C VAL A 55 -11.93 -5.74 -9.89
N LEU A 56 -11.28 -4.83 -10.61
CA LEU A 56 -11.69 -4.46 -11.97
C LEU A 56 -11.67 -5.67 -12.91
N PHE A 57 -10.61 -6.49 -12.84
CA PHE A 57 -10.48 -7.70 -13.64
C PHE A 57 -11.61 -8.71 -13.36
N LEU A 58 -11.95 -8.93 -12.08
CA LEU A 58 -13.05 -9.80 -11.71
C LEU A 58 -14.40 -9.28 -12.23
N ILE A 59 -14.67 -7.98 -12.10
CA ILE A 59 -15.89 -7.36 -12.61
C ILE A 59 -15.99 -7.55 -14.11
N VAL A 60 -14.95 -7.18 -14.86
CA VAL A 60 -14.93 -7.33 -16.33
C VAL A 60 -15.11 -8.79 -16.73
N SER A 61 -14.45 -9.72 -16.05
CA SER A 61 -14.58 -11.15 -16.34
C SER A 61 -16.01 -11.66 -16.11
N SER A 62 -16.64 -11.25 -15.00
CA SER A 62 -18.05 -11.60 -14.72
C SER A 62 -19.03 -10.99 -15.72
N LEU A 63 -18.75 -9.77 -16.21
CA LEU A 63 -19.58 -9.06 -17.18
C LEU A 63 -19.47 -9.66 -18.58
N ILE A 64 -18.27 -10.12 -18.95
CA ILE A 64 -18.06 -10.90 -20.19
C ILE A 64 -18.79 -12.23 -20.08
N PHE A 65 -18.59 -12.98 -19.00
CA PHE A 65 -19.27 -14.26 -18.76
C PHE A 65 -20.80 -14.12 -18.85
N PHE A 66 -21.39 -13.15 -18.15
CA PHE A 66 -22.84 -12.90 -18.20
C PHE A 66 -23.34 -12.40 -19.57
N ARG A 67 -22.46 -11.88 -20.43
CA ARG A 67 -22.83 -11.45 -21.79
C ARG A 67 -22.84 -12.60 -22.79
N ASP A 68 -22.08 -13.66 -22.51
CA ASP A 68 -21.95 -14.84 -23.36
C ASP A 68 -22.94 -15.98 -22.99
N ASP A 69 -23.68 -15.84 -21.87
CA ASP A 69 -24.85 -16.65 -21.47
C ASP A 69 -26.17 -16.09 -22.03
#